data_AF-A0A7J8PCT4-F1
#
_entry.id   AF-A0A7J8PCT4-F1
#
_cell.length_a   1.000
_cell.length_b   1.000
_cell.length_c   1.000
_cell.angle_alpha   90.00
_cell.angle_beta   90.00
_cell.angle_gamma   90.00
#
_symmetry.space_group_name_H-M   'P 1'
#
loop_
_entity.id
_entity.type
_entity.pdbx_description
1 polymer ?
#
loop_
_entity_poly.entity_id
_entity_poly.type
_entity_poly.pdbx_seq_one_letter_code
_entity_poly.pdbx_strand_id
1 'polypeptide(L)'
;MFLRQMKDASGGFRMHDGGEIDVRACYTAISVASLLNILDDELVQNVGNYILSCQTYEGGISGEPGSEAHGGYTFCGLATMILINEVDRLDLSSLTDWVVFRQGVEGGFQGRTNKLVDGCYSFWQGGIFALLKRLNSTKGVKPIPLGDGEGSGEESPQTTASSDAAGEEGLNEDLSLGGSHSEIG
;
A
#
# COMPACT_ATOMS: atom_id res chain seq x y z
N MET A 1 -3.65 -19.84 19.19
CA MET A 1 -3.61 -19.11 20.47
C MET A 1 -3.92 -17.64 20.18
N PHE A 2 -4.70 -16.94 21.04
CA PHE A 2 -5.40 -15.65 20.84
C PHE A 2 -5.87 -15.28 19.41
N LEU A 3 -4.99 -14.93 18.47
CA LEU A 3 -5.36 -14.57 17.09
C LEU A 3 -6.27 -15.60 16.41
N ARG A 4 -5.97 -16.90 16.58
CA ARG A 4 -6.83 -17.98 16.08
C ARG A 4 -8.22 -18.02 16.74
N GLN A 5 -8.32 -17.65 18.01
CA GLN A 5 -9.62 -17.58 18.70
C GLN A 5 -10.44 -16.38 18.20
N MET A 6 -9.77 -15.31 17.77
CA MET A 6 -10.40 -14.13 17.19
C MET A 6 -10.77 -14.34 15.72
N LYS A 7 -10.24 -15.36 15.04
CA LYS A 7 -10.58 -15.66 13.65
C LYS A 7 -12.06 -16.00 13.54
N ASP A 8 -12.78 -15.28 12.69
CA ASP A 8 -14.20 -15.48 12.46
C ASP A 8 -14.47 -16.25 11.16
N ALA A 9 -15.62 -16.94 11.11
CA ALA A 9 -16.05 -17.73 9.96
C ALA A 9 -16.26 -16.89 8.69
N SER A 10 -16.54 -15.59 8.83
CA SER A 10 -16.63 -14.63 7.72
C SER A 10 -15.31 -14.42 6.97
N GLY A 11 -14.18 -14.83 7.56
CA GLY A 11 -12.84 -14.48 7.07
C GLY A 11 -12.19 -13.34 7.84
N GLY A 12 -12.96 -12.50 8.52
CA GLY A 12 -12.44 -11.43 9.37
C GLY A 12 -11.88 -11.92 10.71
N PHE A 13 -11.56 -10.95 11.58
CA PHE A 13 -11.18 -11.18 12.97
C PHE A 13 -12.09 -10.37 13.89
N ARG A 14 -12.32 -10.87 15.10
CA ARG A 14 -12.90 -10.10 16.21
C ARG A 14 -11.82 -9.25 16.87
N MET A 15 -12.19 -8.08 17.36
CA MET A 15 -11.27 -7.21 18.10
C MET A 15 -10.87 -7.81 19.46
N HIS A 16 -11.79 -8.52 20.10
CA HIS A 16 -11.59 -9.26 21.36
C HIS A 16 -12.69 -10.32 21.52
N ASP A 17 -12.68 -11.07 22.62
CA ASP A 17 -13.73 -12.05 22.92
C ASP A 17 -15.11 -11.37 22.99
N GLY A 18 -16.07 -11.87 22.20
CA GLY A 18 -17.39 -11.25 22.02
C GLY A 18 -17.43 -9.87 21.36
N GLY A 19 -16.29 -9.38 20.83
CA GLY A 19 -16.17 -8.06 20.22
C GLY A 19 -16.67 -7.99 18.78
N GLU A 20 -16.62 -6.78 18.21
CA GLU A 20 -16.96 -6.49 16.83
C GLU A 20 -15.99 -7.11 15.82
N ILE A 21 -16.46 -7.25 14.58
CA ILE A 21 -15.67 -7.71 13.44
C ILE A 21 -15.63 -6.57 12.42
N ASP A 22 -14.45 -6.01 12.21
CA ASP A 22 -14.19 -5.06 11.14
C ASP A 22 -12.74 -5.14 10.68
N VAL A 23 -12.43 -4.45 9.58
CA VAL A 23 -11.10 -4.50 8.96
C VAL A 23 -9.94 -4.03 9.86
N ARG A 24 -10.18 -3.33 10.99
CA ARG A 24 -9.12 -3.00 11.96
C ARG A 24 -8.59 -4.26 12.62
N ALA A 25 -9.46 -5.22 12.93
CA ALA A 25 -9.07 -6.47 13.53
C ALA A 25 -8.19 -7.28 12.58
N CYS A 26 -8.54 -7.31 11.28
CA CYS A 26 -7.72 -7.93 10.24
C CYS A 26 -6.33 -7.30 10.17
N TYR A 27 -6.25 -5.97 10.06
CA TYR A 27 -4.96 -5.27 9.99
C TYR A 27 -4.11 -5.50 11.23
N THR A 28 -4.72 -5.42 12.41
CA THR A 28 -4.00 -5.62 13.67
C THR A 28 -3.47 -7.05 13.79
N ALA A 29 -4.31 -8.06 13.54
CA ALA A 29 -3.93 -9.46 13.62
C ALA A 29 -2.83 -9.82 12.61
N ILE A 30 -3.01 -9.44 11.35
CA ILE A 30 -2.07 -9.76 10.27
C ILE A 30 -0.75 -9.00 10.44
N SER A 31 -0.78 -7.73 10.84
CA SER A 31 0.45 -6.96 11.06
C SER A 31 1.29 -7.54 12.19
N VAL A 32 0.67 -7.87 13.34
CA VAL A 32 1.38 -8.48 14.47
C VAL A 32 1.91 -9.86 14.09
N ALA A 33 1.10 -10.69 13.42
CA ALA A 33 1.52 -12.02 13.01
C ALA A 33 2.69 -11.97 12.00
N SER A 34 2.65 -11.03 11.06
CA SER A 34 3.73 -10.80 10.10
C SER A 34 5.02 -10.33 10.79
N LEU A 35 4.94 -9.31 11.66
CA LEU A 35 6.10 -8.77 12.36
C LEU A 35 6.79 -9.78 13.29
N LEU A 36 6.00 -10.66 13.92
CA LEU A 36 6.51 -11.69 14.82
C LEU A 36 6.87 -13.00 14.11
N ASN A 37 6.75 -13.06 12.77
CA ASN A 37 6.99 -14.26 11.97
C ASN A 37 6.16 -15.48 12.43
N ILE A 38 4.89 -15.25 12.77
CA ILE A 38 3.90 -16.27 13.15
C ILE A 38 2.67 -16.25 12.23
N LEU A 39 2.76 -15.58 11.07
CA LEU A 39 1.72 -15.58 10.05
C LEU A 39 1.68 -16.96 9.38
N ASP A 40 0.49 -17.53 9.24
CA ASP A 40 0.27 -18.83 8.61
C ASP A 40 -1.02 -18.85 7.79
N ASP A 41 -1.19 -19.91 7.00
CA ASP A 41 -2.30 -20.07 6.05
C ASP A 41 -3.68 -20.02 6.72
N GLU A 42 -3.80 -20.53 7.95
CA GLU A 42 -5.07 -20.54 8.69
C GLU A 42 -5.43 -19.12 9.16
N LEU A 43 -4.45 -18.30 9.55
CA LEU A 43 -4.69 -16.88 9.87
C LEU A 43 -5.07 -16.07 8.62
N VAL A 44 -4.46 -16.37 7.46
CA VAL A 44 -4.74 -15.66 6.20
C VAL A 44 -6.05 -16.12 5.55
N GLN A 45 -6.51 -17.33 5.84
CA GLN A 45 -7.67 -17.94 5.19
C GLN A 45 -8.89 -17.01 5.18
N ASN A 46 -9.37 -16.70 3.97
CA ASN A 46 -10.53 -15.84 3.68
C ASN A 46 -10.41 -14.37 4.11
N VAL A 47 -9.27 -13.90 4.62
CA VAL A 47 -9.08 -12.49 5.01
C VAL A 47 -9.27 -11.58 3.80
N GLY A 48 -8.68 -11.93 2.65
CA GLY A 48 -8.86 -11.15 1.43
C GLY A 48 -10.29 -11.14 0.91
N ASN A 49 -11.04 -12.24 1.06
CA ASN A 49 -12.47 -12.29 0.71
C ASN A 49 -13.28 -11.31 1.57
N TYR A 50 -13.02 -11.28 2.88
CA TYR A 50 -13.67 -10.35 3.79
C TYR A 50 -13.37 -8.89 3.43
N ILE A 51 -12.10 -8.55 3.21
CA ILE A 51 -11.70 -7.17 2.86
C ILE A 51 -12.28 -6.76 1.49
N LEU A 52 -12.30 -7.65 0.50
CA LEU A 52 -12.91 -7.37 -0.81
C LEU A 52 -14.39 -7.04 -0.69
N SER A 53 -15.12 -7.74 0.17
CA SER A 53 -16.53 -7.43 0.43
C SER A 53 -16.75 -6.10 1.15
N CYS A 54 -15.69 -5.48 1.68
CA CYS A 54 -15.71 -4.14 2.27
C CYS A 54 -15.28 -3.03 1.29
N GLN A 55 -14.78 -3.35 0.08
CA GLN A 55 -14.55 -2.31 -0.91
C GLN A 55 -15.89 -1.82 -1.45
N THR A 56 -16.13 -0.51 -1.32
CA THR A 56 -17.42 0.11 -1.62
C THR A 56 -17.50 0.61 -3.05
N TYR A 57 -18.70 1.01 -3.48
CA TYR A 57 -18.90 1.68 -4.77
C TYR A 57 -18.13 3.01 -4.88
N GLU A 58 -17.76 3.64 -3.75
CA GLU A 58 -16.98 4.87 -3.77
C GLU A 58 -15.52 4.61 -4.14
N GLY A 59 -15.04 3.37 -4.03
CA GLY A 59 -13.66 2.94 -4.28
C GLY A 59 -12.84 2.69 -3.01
N GLY A 60 -13.14 3.40 -1.92
CA GLY A 60 -12.55 3.16 -0.60
C GLY A 60 -13.13 1.92 0.11
N ILE A 61 -12.56 1.56 1.27
CA ILE A 61 -12.94 0.37 2.04
C ILE A 61 -13.68 0.80 3.31
N SER A 62 -14.75 0.09 3.64
CA SER A 62 -15.55 0.25 4.85
C SER A 62 -15.06 -0.63 6.00
N GLY A 63 -15.60 -0.42 7.20
CA GLY A 63 -15.28 -1.27 8.37
C GLY A 63 -15.77 -2.70 8.18
N GLU A 64 -16.98 -2.82 7.65
CA GLU A 64 -17.69 -4.06 7.41
C GLU A 64 -18.45 -3.96 6.07
N PRO A 65 -18.86 -5.09 5.47
CA PRO A 65 -19.55 -5.08 4.18
C PRO A 65 -20.82 -4.23 4.17
N GLY A 66 -20.99 -3.39 3.16
CA GLY A 66 -22.16 -2.52 2.97
C GLY A 66 -22.14 -1.19 3.73
N SER A 67 -21.12 -0.94 4.54
CA SER A 67 -20.90 0.36 5.19
C SER A 67 -20.20 1.39 4.28
N GLU A 68 -20.14 2.65 4.71
CA GLU A 68 -19.49 3.76 3.99
C GLU A 68 -17.96 3.60 3.96
N ALA A 69 -17.30 4.02 2.87
CA ALA A 69 -15.85 4.04 2.79
C ALA A 69 -15.25 5.00 3.81
N HIS A 70 -14.12 4.63 4.45
CA HIS A 70 -13.51 5.45 5.51
C HIS A 70 -12.00 5.34 5.51
N GLY A 71 -11.28 6.47 5.63
CA GLY A 71 -9.82 6.52 5.48
C GLY A 71 -9.07 5.52 6.36
N GLY A 72 -9.43 5.43 7.64
CA GLY A 72 -8.86 4.44 8.56
C GLY A 72 -9.09 2.99 8.12
N TYR A 73 -10.29 2.65 7.64
CA TYR A 73 -10.62 1.30 7.18
C TYR A 73 -9.98 1.01 5.81
N THR A 74 -9.94 1.98 4.90
CA THR A 74 -9.18 1.93 3.63
C THR A 74 -7.71 1.64 3.86
N PHE A 75 -7.06 2.33 4.79
CA PHE A 75 -5.68 2.05 5.15
C PHE A 75 -5.52 0.63 5.69
N CYS A 76 -6.34 0.24 6.68
CA CYS A 76 -6.27 -1.08 7.29
C CYS A 76 -6.47 -2.19 6.25
N GLY A 77 -7.49 -2.07 5.39
CA GLY A 77 -7.78 -3.04 4.33
C GLY A 77 -6.66 -3.14 3.30
N LEU A 78 -6.20 -2.01 2.74
CA LEU A 78 -5.13 -2.01 1.75
C LEU A 78 -3.82 -2.57 2.32
N ALA A 79 -3.41 -2.12 3.51
CA ALA A 79 -2.19 -2.61 4.14
C ALA A 79 -2.27 -4.11 4.44
N THR A 80 -3.42 -4.61 4.90
CA THR A 80 -3.63 -6.05 5.11
C THR A 80 -3.49 -6.83 3.81
N MET A 81 -4.13 -6.37 2.73
CA MET A 81 -4.06 -7.02 1.41
C MET A 81 -2.64 -7.06 0.85
N ILE A 82 -1.82 -6.04 1.14
CA ILE A 82 -0.40 -6.03 0.81
C ILE A 82 0.35 -7.09 1.64
N LEU A 83 0.13 -7.15 2.96
CA LEU A 83 0.82 -8.08 3.86
C LEU A 83 0.54 -9.55 3.54
N ILE A 84 -0.67 -9.88 3.06
CA ILE A 84 -1.04 -11.23 2.64
C ILE A 84 -0.81 -11.49 1.14
N ASN A 85 -0.18 -10.55 0.42
CA ASN A 85 0.11 -10.64 -1.02
C ASN A 85 -1.13 -10.87 -1.91
N GLU A 86 -2.24 -10.22 -1.58
CA GLU A 86 -3.50 -10.31 -2.33
C GLU A 86 -3.99 -8.96 -2.87
N VAL A 87 -3.15 -7.92 -2.83
CA VAL A 87 -3.53 -6.55 -3.20
C VAL A 87 -4.08 -6.39 -4.62
N ASP A 88 -3.64 -7.23 -5.57
CA ASP A 88 -4.12 -7.20 -6.96
C ASP A 88 -5.59 -7.58 -7.12
N ARG A 89 -6.23 -8.08 -6.06
CA ARG A 89 -7.66 -8.39 -6.05
C ARG A 89 -8.53 -7.14 -5.83
N LEU A 90 -7.99 -6.08 -5.23
CA LEU A 90 -8.70 -4.82 -5.03
C LEU A 90 -8.77 -4.03 -6.33
N ASP A 91 -9.86 -3.27 -6.53
CA ASP A 91 -9.86 -2.23 -7.55
C ASP A 91 -9.03 -1.03 -7.07
N LEU A 92 -7.73 -1.08 -7.38
CA LEU A 92 -6.78 -0.03 -7.00
C LEU A 92 -7.02 1.29 -7.75
N SER A 93 -7.70 1.26 -8.90
CA SER A 93 -8.00 2.47 -9.66
C SER A 93 -9.04 3.30 -8.91
N SER A 94 -10.19 2.70 -8.60
CA SER A 94 -11.25 3.41 -7.85
C SER A 94 -10.81 3.79 -6.43
N LEU A 95 -9.98 2.96 -5.78
CA LEU A 95 -9.39 3.31 -4.49
C LEU A 95 -8.49 4.55 -4.58
N THR A 96 -7.66 4.63 -5.64
CA THR A 96 -6.79 5.79 -5.88
C THR A 96 -7.59 7.05 -6.12
N ASP A 97 -8.62 6.98 -6.97
CA ASP A 97 -9.51 8.11 -7.22
C ASP A 97 -10.19 8.57 -5.92
N TRP A 98 -10.74 7.61 -5.16
CA TRP A 98 -11.40 7.90 -3.90
C TRP A 98 -10.51 8.65 -2.93
N VAL A 99 -9.27 8.19 -2.69
CA VAL A 99 -8.35 8.80 -1.72
C VAL A 99 -7.86 10.18 -2.15
N VAL A 100 -7.67 10.43 -3.46
CA VAL A 100 -7.32 11.75 -3.99
C VAL A 100 -8.41 12.77 -3.67
N PHE A 101 -9.68 12.40 -3.82
CA PHE A 101 -10.82 13.27 -3.48
C PHE A 101 -11.05 13.44 -1.97
N ARG A 102 -10.15 12.94 -1.11
CA ARG A 102 -10.20 13.18 0.34
C ARG A 102 -9.33 14.33 0.81
N GLN A 103 -8.49 14.91 -0.05
CA GLN A 103 -7.78 16.14 0.30
C GLN A 103 -8.71 17.34 0.14
N GLY A 104 -8.95 18.06 1.23
CA GLY A 104 -9.80 19.26 1.26
C GLY A 104 -9.08 20.52 0.80
N VAL A 105 -9.83 21.59 0.61
CA VAL A 105 -9.30 22.93 0.27
C VAL A 105 -8.44 23.51 1.40
N GLU A 106 -8.65 23.01 2.62
CA GLU A 106 -7.87 23.30 3.82
C GLU A 106 -6.46 22.70 3.77
N GLY A 107 -6.16 21.85 2.77
CA GLY A 107 -4.89 21.15 2.59
C GLY A 107 -4.76 19.85 3.40
N GLY A 108 -5.59 19.68 4.44
CA GLY A 108 -5.73 18.44 5.19
C GLY A 108 -6.64 17.42 4.51
N PHE A 109 -6.83 16.28 5.15
CA PHE A 109 -7.67 15.20 4.64
C PHE A 109 -8.96 15.03 5.46
N GLN A 110 -10.06 14.71 4.79
CA GLN A 110 -11.28 14.24 5.43
C GLN A 110 -11.32 12.70 5.43
N GLY A 111 -11.94 12.12 6.45
CA GLY A 111 -12.03 10.66 6.57
C GLY A 111 -12.97 10.03 5.56
N ARG A 112 -14.00 10.77 5.15
CA ARG A 112 -15.12 10.31 4.33
C ARG A 112 -15.71 11.43 3.50
N THR A 113 -16.52 11.07 2.51
CA THR A 113 -17.20 12.02 1.63
C THR A 113 -18.10 12.96 2.45
N ASN A 114 -18.05 14.27 2.16
CA ASN A 114 -18.84 15.31 2.84
C ASN A 114 -18.67 15.39 4.37
N LYS A 115 -17.47 15.08 4.90
CA LYS A 115 -17.10 15.30 6.31
C LYS A 115 -15.96 16.31 6.41
N LEU A 116 -15.80 16.86 7.61
CA LEU A 116 -14.75 17.84 7.90
C LEU A 116 -13.36 17.20 7.77
N VAL A 117 -12.37 18.04 7.45
CA VAL A 117 -10.96 17.68 7.54
C VAL A 117 -10.55 17.40 8.99
N ASP A 118 -9.64 16.46 9.19
CA ASP A 118 -9.07 16.13 10.50
C ASP A 118 -7.61 15.70 10.33
N GLY A 119 -6.75 16.22 11.21
CA GLY A 119 -5.30 15.99 11.18
C GLY A 119 -4.90 14.52 11.23
N CYS A 120 -5.67 13.64 11.86
CA CYS A 120 -5.34 12.21 11.92
C CYS A 120 -5.38 11.53 10.53
N TYR A 121 -6.19 12.04 9.60
CA TYR A 121 -6.24 11.52 8.23
C TYR A 121 -5.00 11.87 7.40
N SER A 122 -4.11 12.74 7.89
CA SER A 122 -2.79 12.91 7.30
C SER A 122 -2.03 11.58 7.25
N PHE A 123 -2.22 10.71 8.25
CA PHE A 123 -1.69 9.35 8.22
C PHE A 123 -2.64 8.39 7.49
N TRP A 124 -3.91 8.34 7.90
CA TRP A 124 -4.82 7.32 7.37
C TRP A 124 -5.10 7.45 5.86
N GLN A 125 -5.20 8.67 5.33
CA GLN A 125 -5.31 8.90 3.88
C GLN A 125 -3.93 9.08 3.24
N GLY A 126 -3.05 9.89 3.86
CA GLY A 126 -1.72 10.17 3.31
C GLY A 126 -0.85 8.91 3.15
N GLY A 127 -0.90 7.99 4.11
CA GLY A 127 -0.16 6.73 4.09
C GLY A 127 -0.54 5.80 2.93
N ILE A 128 -1.79 5.88 2.44
CA ILE A 128 -2.24 5.11 1.29
C ILE A 128 -1.43 5.46 0.04
N PHE A 129 -1.12 6.75 -0.18
CA PHE A 129 -0.31 7.16 -1.34
C PHE A 129 1.09 6.56 -1.31
N ALA A 130 1.70 6.42 -0.13
CA ALA A 130 3.01 5.79 0.01
C ALA A 130 2.95 4.29 -0.37
N LEU A 131 1.90 3.59 0.08
CA LEU A 131 1.65 2.20 -0.27
C LEU A 131 1.42 2.04 -1.80
N LEU A 132 0.54 2.84 -2.38
CA LEU A 132 0.24 2.82 -3.82
C LEU A 132 1.48 3.13 -4.66
N LYS A 133 2.28 4.13 -4.27
CA LYS A 133 3.55 4.45 -4.94
C LYS A 133 4.50 3.25 -4.94
N ARG A 134 4.66 2.57 -3.79
CA ARG A 134 5.50 1.38 -3.68
C ARG A 134 5.01 0.25 -4.58
N LEU A 135 3.71 0.00 -4.63
CA LEU A 135 3.12 -1.00 -5.52
C LEU A 135 3.43 -0.71 -6.98
N ASN A 136 3.24 0.53 -7.42
CA ASN A 136 3.52 0.95 -8.79
C ASN A 136 5.01 0.84 -9.16
N SER A 137 5.93 1.11 -8.22
CA SER A 137 7.37 0.91 -8.45
C SER A 137 7.79 -0.57 -8.54
N THR A 138 6.97 -1.49 -8.03
CA THR A 138 7.33 -2.93 -7.96
C THR A 138 6.73 -3.73 -9.13
N LYS A 139 5.75 -3.19 -9.86
CA LYS A 139 5.15 -3.83 -11.06
C LYS A 139 6.11 -4.08 -12.23
N GLY A 140 7.40 -3.73 -12.10
CA GLY A 140 8.47 -4.07 -13.04
C GLY A 140 9.57 -5.00 -12.48
N VAL A 141 9.47 -5.44 -11.23
CA VAL A 141 10.48 -6.31 -10.57
C VAL A 141 9.89 -7.70 -10.41
N LYS A 142 10.43 -8.68 -11.13
CA LYS A 142 10.04 -10.09 -10.94
C LYS A 142 10.28 -10.48 -9.48
N PRO A 143 9.37 -11.25 -8.84
CA PRO A 143 9.59 -11.75 -7.50
C PRO A 143 10.91 -12.51 -7.44
N ILE A 144 11.73 -12.19 -6.44
CA ILE A 144 12.90 -13.00 -6.09
C ILE A 144 12.33 -14.36 -5.68
N PRO A 145 12.74 -15.48 -6.32
CA PRO A 145 12.34 -16.79 -5.85
C PRO A 145 12.72 -16.91 -4.38
N LEU A 146 11.75 -17.26 -3.53
CA LEU A 146 12.03 -17.70 -2.17
C LEU A 146 12.89 -18.95 -2.32
N GLY A 147 14.21 -18.77 -2.22
CA GLY A 147 15.16 -19.85 -2.29
C GLY A 147 14.98 -20.73 -1.06
N ASP A 148 14.67 -22.00 -1.29
CA ASP A 148 14.73 -23.02 -0.27
C ASP A 148 16.12 -22.98 0.36
N GLY A 149 16.17 -22.78 1.67
CA GLY A 149 17.43 -22.64 2.39
C GLY A 149 18.16 -23.98 2.43
N GLU A 150 19.30 -24.06 1.73
CA GLU A 150 20.42 -24.92 2.11
C GLU A 150 21.73 -24.16 1.86
N GLY A 151 22.60 -24.18 2.86
CA GLY A 151 23.72 -23.26 2.97
C GLY A 151 25.03 -23.70 2.33
N SER A 152 26.05 -22.90 2.68
CA SER A 152 27.50 -23.08 2.56
C SER A 152 28.20 -22.60 1.28
N GLY A 153 29.30 -21.87 1.49
CA GLY A 153 30.47 -21.90 0.59
C GLY A 153 30.78 -20.62 -0.16
N GLU A 154 31.93 -20.05 0.19
CA GLU A 154 32.71 -18.95 -0.42
C GLU A 154 32.82 -18.96 -1.96
N GLU A 155 32.87 -17.79 -2.60
CA GLU A 155 34.11 -17.15 -3.13
C GLU A 155 33.76 -15.94 -4.03
N SER A 156 34.55 -14.87 -3.91
CA SER A 156 34.56 -13.75 -4.86
C SER A 156 35.47 -14.06 -6.05
N PRO A 157 35.14 -13.64 -7.28
CA PRO A 157 36.15 -13.44 -8.30
C PRO A 157 36.33 -11.95 -8.65
N GLN A 158 37.59 -11.53 -8.61
CA GLN A 158 38.11 -10.28 -9.13
C GLN A 158 38.38 -10.36 -10.66
N THR A 159 38.20 -9.20 -11.32
CA THR A 159 38.81 -8.75 -12.61
C THR A 159 38.39 -9.48 -13.90
N THR A 160 38.09 -8.78 -15.00
CA THR A 160 39.06 -8.05 -15.84
C THR A 160 38.48 -6.81 -16.55
N ALA A 161 39.35 -5.84 -16.79
CA ALA A 161 39.09 -4.64 -17.57
C ALA A 161 39.11 -4.92 -19.08
N SER A 162 38.31 -4.18 -19.84
CA SER A 162 38.51 -3.93 -21.27
C SER A 162 38.17 -2.47 -21.56
N SER A 163 39.20 -1.73 -21.96
CA SER A 163 39.14 -0.40 -22.55
C SER A 163 38.54 -0.45 -23.94
N ASP A 164 37.78 0.58 -24.33
CA ASP A 164 37.84 1.13 -25.68
C ASP A 164 37.38 2.59 -25.64
N ALA A 165 38.24 3.47 -26.14
CA ALA A 165 37.98 4.89 -26.36
C ALA A 165 38.49 5.23 -27.76
N ALA A 166 37.62 5.80 -28.61
CA ALA A 166 37.93 6.78 -29.64
C ALA A 166 36.68 7.09 -30.50
N GLY A 167 36.46 8.36 -30.83
CA GLY A 167 35.62 8.76 -31.96
C GLY A 167 34.82 10.05 -31.76
N GLU A 168 35.28 11.13 -32.39
CA GLU A 168 34.89 12.53 -32.27
C GLU A 168 33.59 12.97 -33.01
N GLU A 169 33.05 14.08 -32.48
CA GLU A 169 32.42 15.27 -33.12
C GLU A 169 31.22 15.20 -34.08
N GLY A 170 30.25 16.09 -33.80
CA GLY A 170 29.65 16.94 -34.84
C GLY A 170 28.18 17.34 -34.67
N LEU A 171 27.95 18.59 -34.25
CA LEU A 171 27.07 19.62 -34.86
C LEU A 171 26.08 20.34 -33.93
N ASN A 172 26.21 21.66 -34.01
CA ASN A 172 25.54 22.76 -33.32
C ASN A 172 24.04 22.89 -33.66
N GLU A 173 23.23 23.50 -32.78
CA GLU A 173 22.83 24.92 -32.91
C GLU A 173 21.88 25.36 -31.77
N ASP A 174 22.10 26.62 -31.40
CA ASP A 174 21.34 27.48 -30.50
C ASP A 174 19.82 27.51 -30.76
N LEU A 175 19.06 27.80 -29.70
CA LEU A 175 18.18 28.98 -29.67
C LEU A 175 17.75 29.28 -28.24
N SER A 176 18.39 30.32 -27.71
CA SER A 176 17.99 31.08 -26.54
C SER A 176 16.70 31.87 -26.81
N LEU A 177 16.05 32.27 -25.71
CA LEU A 177 15.14 33.41 -25.45
C LEU A 177 14.06 32.90 -24.46
N GLY A 178 14.04 33.24 -23.19
CA GLY A 178 14.36 34.51 -22.55
C GLY A 178 13.08 35.01 -21.87
N GLY A 179 13.12 35.27 -20.56
CA GLY A 179 11.95 35.81 -19.85
C GLY A 179 12.01 35.70 -18.34
N SER A 180 12.98 36.37 -17.72
CA SER A 180 12.93 36.73 -16.29
C SER A 180 11.85 37.81 -16.08
N HIS A 181 10.97 37.63 -15.11
CA HIS A 181 10.22 38.73 -14.51
C HIS A 181 10.43 38.73 -13.00
N SER A 182 11.20 39.72 -12.55
CA SER A 182 11.28 40.20 -11.18
C SER A 182 10.35 41.40 -11.00
N GLU A 183 9.44 41.30 -10.03
CA GLU A 183 9.24 42.24 -8.93
C GLU A 183 8.95 43.76 -9.15
N ILE A 184 7.86 44.18 -8.46
CA ILE A 184 7.52 45.46 -7.79
C ILE A 184 7.28 46.74 -8.61
N GLY A 185 6.10 47.34 -8.37
CA GLY A 185 5.68 48.67 -8.79
C GLY A 185 4.17 48.84 -8.64
#